data_AF-A0A353S8V9-F1
#
_entry.id   AF-A0A353S8V9-F1
#
_cell.length_a   1.000
_cell.length_b   1.000
_cell.length_c   1.000
_cell.angle_alpha   90.00
_cell.angle_beta   90.00
_cell.angle_gamma   90.00
#
_symmetry.space_group_name_H-M   'P 1'
#
loop_
_entity.id
_entity.type
_entity.pdbx_description
1 polymer ?
#
loop_
_entity_poly.entity_id
_entity_poly.type
_entity_poly.pdbx_seq_one_letter_code
_entity_poly.pdbx_strand_id
1 'polypeptide(L)' 'MIFPLEDLVRFKGSIYEITAAASRRAYQLAMLKDPVVEENDGKVVSLAARQLFTNEIQYRIEQQAR' A
#
# COMPACT_ATOMS: atom_id res chain seq x y z
N MET A 1 -12.23 -7.62 6.98
CA MET A 1 -11.91 -6.18 6.78
C MET A 1 -10.52 -6.11 6.19
N ILE A 2 -10.35 -5.61 4.96
CA ILE A 2 -9.06 -5.65 4.24
C ILE A 2 -8.06 -4.61 4.75
N PHE A 3 -8.55 -3.45 5.21
CA PHE A 3 -7.66 -2.39 5.68
C PHE A 3 -7.16 -2.69 7.11
N PRO A 4 -5.84 -2.66 7.34
CA PRO A 4 -5.26 -2.99 8.65
C PRO A 4 -5.34 -1.80 9.62
N LEU A 5 -6.50 -1.63 10.27
CA LEU A 5 -6.72 -0.50 11.20
C LEU A 5 -5.78 -0.55 12.42
N GLU A 6 -5.48 -1.74 12.93
CA GLU A 6 -4.58 -1.88 14.07
C GLU A 6 -3.14 -1.46 13.73
N ASP A 7 -2.63 -1.89 12.57
CA ASP A 7 -1.31 -1.50 12.10
C ASP A 7 -1.25 0.00 11.80
N LEU A 8 -2.32 0.58 11.25
CA LEU A 8 -2.43 2.03 11.05
C LEU A 8 -2.30 2.78 12.38
N VAL A 9 -2.99 2.34 13.43
CA VAL A 9 -2.92 2.99 14.76
C VAL A 9 -1.54 2.81 15.40
N ARG A 10 -0.88 1.67 15.17
CA ARG A 10 0.45 1.37 15.71
C ARG A 10 1.59 2.03 14.92
N PHE A 11 1.35 2.43 13.67
CA PHE A 11 2.37 2.97 12.78
C PHE A 11 3.04 4.23 13.35
N LYS A 12 4.38 4.22 13.37
CA LYS A 12 5.21 5.32 13.88
C LYS A 12 5.98 6.08 12.79
N GLY A 13 5.86 5.66 11.54
CA GLY A 13 6.49 6.33 10.41
C GLY A 13 5.68 7.53 9.90
N SER A 14 6.13 8.12 8.80
CA SER A 14 5.40 9.23 8.15
C SER A 14 4.13 8.73 7.48
N ILE A 15 2.97 9.20 7.96
CA ILE A 15 1.66 8.89 7.38
C ILE A 15 1.58 9.37 5.91
N TYR A 16 2.23 10.49 5.59
CA TYR A 16 2.27 11.00 4.22
C TYR A 16 3.06 10.07 3.29
N GLU A 17 4.21 9.57 3.75
CA GLU A 17 5.04 8.68 2.94
C GLU A 17 4.35 7.35 2.66
N ILE A 18 3.77 6.72 3.70
CA ILE A 18 3.07 5.44 3.51
C ILE A 18 1.80 5.61 2.68
N THR A 19 1.11 6.77 2.76
CA THR A 19 -0.05 7.07 1.91
C THR A 19 0.36 7.24 0.44
N ALA A 20 1.47 7.95 0.17
CA ALA A 20 2.02 8.08 -1.17
C ALA A 20 2.47 6.71 -1.73
N ALA A 21 3.14 5.90 -0.90
CA ALA A 21 3.53 4.55 -1.25
C ALA A 21 2.31 3.66 -1.55
N ALA A 22 1.26 3.72 -0.72
CA ALA A 22 0.02 2.96 -0.92
C ALA A 22 -0.68 3.36 -2.22
N SER A 23 -0.70 4.66 -2.53
CA SER A 23 -1.27 5.18 -3.79
C SER A 23 -0.50 4.65 -5.00
N ARG A 24 0.84 4.67 -4.96
CA ARG A 24 1.67 4.10 -6.04
C ARG A 24 1.51 2.59 -6.16
N ARG A 25 1.43 1.87 -5.04
CA ARG A 25 1.23 0.42 -5.05
C ARG A 25 -0.15 0.04 -5.57
N ALA A 26 -1.19 0.79 -5.22
CA ALA A 26 -2.54 0.59 -5.75
C ALA A 26 -2.58 0.77 -7.27
N TYR A 27 -1.88 1.78 -7.79
CA TYR A 27 -1.72 1.95 -9.24
C TYR A 27 -1.03 0.75 -9.91
N GLN A 28 0.05 0.24 -9.32
CA GLN A 28 0.74 -0.97 -9.83
C GLN A 28 -0.19 -2.18 -9.88
N LEU A 29 -0.95 -2.44 -8.81
CA LEU A 29 -1.92 -3.53 -8.73
C LEU A 29 -3.01 -3.41 -9.82
N ALA A 30 -3.54 -2.20 -10.01
CA ALA A 30 -4.55 -1.93 -11.03
C ALA A 30 -4.01 -2.12 -12.46
N MET A 31 -2.77 -1.70 -12.72
CA MET A 31 -2.12 -1.84 -14.03
C MET A 31 -1.79 -3.29 -14.39
N LEU A 32 -1.33 -4.07 -13.42
CA LEU A 32 -0.97 -5.47 -13.63
C LEU A 32 -2.19 -6.40 -13.72
N LYS A 33 -3.39 -5.92 -13.37
CA LYS A 33 -4.61 -6.73 -13.26
C LYS A 33 -4.37 -7.99 -12.43
N ASP A 34 -3.66 -7.81 -11.33
CA ASP A 34 -3.24 -8.90 -10.45
C ASP A 34 -4.49 -9.62 -9.89
N PRO A 35 -4.60 -10.95 -9.99
CA PRO A 35 -5.76 -11.72 -9.52
C PRO A 35 -6.15 -11.41 -8.07
N VAL A 36 -5.17 -11.06 -7.23
CA VAL A 36 -5.39 -10.67 -5.82
C VAL A 36 -6.34 -9.47 -5.70
N VAL A 37 -6.47 -8.62 -6.72
CA VAL A 37 -7.39 -7.47 -6.72
C VAL A 37 -8.84 -7.95 -6.77
N GLU A 38 -9.15 -8.91 -7.64
CA GLU A 38 -10.50 -9.50 -7.77
C GLU A 38 -10.86 -10.32 -6.52
N GLU A 39 -9.91 -11.07 -5.97
CA GLU A 39 -10.07 -11.81 -4.70
C GLU A 39 -10.41 -10.90 -3.50
N ASN A 40 -10.12 -9.60 -3.63
CA ASN A 40 -10.32 -8.58 -2.60
C ASN A 40 -11.41 -7.55 -2.99
N ASP A 41 -12.39 -7.96 -3.81
CA ASP A 41 -13.53 -7.15 -4.28
C ASP A 41 -13.13 -5.85 -4.99
N GLY A 42 -11.98 -5.83 -5.67
CA GLY A 42 -11.50 -4.62 -6.33
C GLY A 42 -11.05 -3.50 -5.38
N LYS A 43 -10.93 -3.75 -4.07
CA LYS A 43 -10.52 -2.76 -3.05
C LYS A 43 -9.01 -2.51 -3.07
N VAL A 44 -8.51 -2.10 -4.22
CA VAL A 44 -7.07 -2.01 -4.56
C VAL A 44 -6.27 -1.12 -3.60
N VAL A 45 -6.86 -0.02 -3.11
CA VAL A 45 -6.20 0.88 -2.15
C VAL A 45 -6.04 0.23 -0.79
N SER A 46 -7.09 -0.44 -0.28
CA SER A 46 -7.03 -1.12 1.01
C SER A 46 -6.08 -2.31 0.97
N LEU A 47 -6.04 -3.02 -0.17
CA LEU A 47 -5.08 -4.09 -0.41
C LEU A 47 -3.64 -3.59 -0.45
N ALA A 48 -3.38 -2.50 -1.18
CA ALA A 48 -2.06 -1.86 -1.22
C ALA A 48 -1.61 -1.41 0.17
N ALA A 49 -2.49 -0.77 0.95
CA ALA A 49 -2.20 -0.39 2.32
C ALA A 49 -1.87 -1.62 3.19
N ARG A 50 -2.66 -2.70 3.08
CA ARG A 50 -2.37 -3.97 3.78
C ARG A 50 -0.97 -4.48 3.48
N GLN A 51 -0.60 -4.55 2.20
CA GLN A 51 0.72 -5.03 1.77
C GLN A 51 1.87 -4.21 2.37
N LEU A 52 1.69 -2.90 2.53
CA LEU A 52 2.72 -2.02 3.10
C LEU A 52 2.78 -2.12 4.63
N PHE A 53 1.65 -2.09 5.33
CA PHE A 53 1.61 -2.19 6.78
C PHE A 53 2.10 -3.55 7.31
N THR A 54 1.85 -4.62 6.57
CA THR A 54 2.30 -5.99 6.90
C THR A 54 3.71 -6.30 6.41
N ASN A 55 4.37 -5.35 5.73
CA ASN A 55 5.67 -5.54 5.08
C ASN A 55 5.73 -6.65 4.01
N GLU A 56 4.59 -7.09 3.46
CA GLU A 56 4.56 -7.92 2.24
C GLU A 56 5.24 -7.19 1.07
N ILE A 57 5.11 -5.86 1.03
CA ILE A 57 5.79 -4.97 0.10
C ILE A 57 6.48 -3.85 0.89
N GLN A 58 7.71 -3.52 0.51
CA GLN A 58 8.45 -2.39 1.07
C GLN A 58 8.54 -1.26 0.04
N TYR A 59 8.59 -0.02 0.53
CA TYR A 59 8.80 1.16 -0.30
C TYR A 59 10.08 1.88 0.10
N ARG A 60 10.64 2.64 -0.85
CA ARG A 60 11.71 3.60 -0.63
C ARG A 60 11.33 4.87 -1.35
N ILE A 61 11.43 6.01 -0.66
CA ILE A 61 11.30 7.31 -1.32
C ILE A 61 12.60 7.58 -2.09
N GLU A 62 12.47 7.77 -3.40
CA GLU A 62 13.62 8.13 -4.24
C GLU A 62 14.13 9.50 -3.81
N GLN A 63 15.41 9.57 -3.45
CA GLN A 63 16.08 10.86 -3.27
C GLN A 63 16.43 11.38 -4.65
N GLN A 64 15.97 12.58 -4.97
CA GLN A 64 16.31 13.22 -6.23
C GLN A 64 17.82 13.49 -6.22
N ALA A 65 18.55 12.87 -7.15
CA ALA A 65 19.96 13.16 -7.36
C ALA A 65 20.08 14.66 -7.66
N ARG A 66 20.79 15.37 -6.77
CA ARG A 66 21.09 16.80 -6.95
C ARG A 66 22.07 17.00 -8.10
#